data_AF-A0A256IA72-F1
#
_entry.id   AF-A0A256IA72-F1
#
_cell.length_a   1.000
_cell.length_b   1.000
_cell.length_c   1.000
_cell.angle_alpha   90.00
_cell.angle_beta   90.00
_cell.angle_gamma   90.00
#
_symmetry.space_group_name_H-M   'P 1'
#
loop_
_entity.id
_entity.type
_entity.pdbx_description
1 polymer ?
#
loop_
_entity_poly.entity_id
_entity_poly.type
_entity_poly.pdbx_seq_one_letter_code
_entity_poly.pdbx_strand_id
1 'polypeptide(L)'
;MDVPPSIDRSDHVTVRRLLRLALAVSLISLVFFYPGAISSPYSDTGLTGYYSNQIVERGESVESIDHAEVTDETNVYRYDELSPVAREVFDETRSAEDDSFTITICHDWTVVCDEYYASEVPEAFEYGAVGHNVDENELYTIIEDDGEAYLLQTGALGHGDGWDLSGLPLMVLSSLMVLLVSGALLHNTIRPPNSDGDGFVSHDTIFGSLIGLFALAVPYLHMGDVLTVQQSRVLIVGVVAVGLPVYYLRSR
;
A
#
# COMPACT_ATOMS: atom_id res chain seq x y z
N MET A 1 50.85 -14.74 13.22
CA MET A 1 50.29 -15.39 14.42
C MET A 1 49.00 -16.02 13.97
N ASP A 2 49.00 -17.34 13.77
CA ASP A 2 47.83 -18.06 13.26
C ASP A 2 46.85 -18.28 14.41
N VAL A 3 45.62 -17.82 14.23
CA VAL A 3 44.53 -18.04 15.17
C VAL A 3 44.20 -19.55 15.16
N PRO A 4 44.08 -20.20 16.32
CA PRO A 4 43.72 -21.62 16.38
C PRO A 4 42.40 -21.89 15.63
N PRO A 5 42.31 -22.94 14.81
CA PRO A 5 41.13 -23.25 13.99
C PRO A 5 39.86 -23.52 14.82
N SER A 6 40.00 -23.81 16.11
CA SER A 6 38.87 -23.96 17.05
C SER A 6 38.21 -22.61 17.42
N ILE A 7 38.97 -21.51 17.43
CA ILE A 7 38.46 -20.16 17.75
C ILE A 7 37.74 -19.60 16.53
N ASP A 8 38.33 -19.72 15.34
CA ASP A 8 37.76 -19.27 14.07
C ASP A 8 36.41 -19.94 13.76
N ARG A 9 36.30 -21.25 14.00
CA ARG A 9 35.06 -22.02 13.83
C ARG A 9 33.97 -21.63 14.83
N SER A 10 34.34 -21.27 16.06
CA SER A 10 33.40 -20.84 17.11
C SER A 10 32.77 -19.48 16.79
N ASP A 11 33.58 -18.55 16.28
CA ASP A 11 33.13 -17.21 15.89
C ASP A 11 32.16 -17.27 14.70
N HIS A 12 32.46 -18.10 13.69
CA HIS A 12 31.57 -18.29 12.54
C HIS A 12 30.19 -18.86 12.92
N VAL A 13 30.13 -19.83 13.85
CA VAL A 13 28.86 -20.39 14.31
C VAL A 13 28.04 -19.34 15.07
N THR A 14 28.70 -18.55 15.91
CA THR A 14 28.06 -17.51 16.71
C THR A 14 27.50 -16.39 15.81
N VAL A 15 28.31 -15.90 14.87
CA VAL A 15 27.89 -14.89 13.90
C VAL A 15 26.72 -15.39 13.03
N ARG A 16 26.77 -16.65 12.55
CA ARG A 16 25.66 -17.22 11.77
C ARG A 16 24.35 -17.29 12.56
N ARG A 17 24.42 -17.64 13.85
CA ARG A 17 23.24 -17.64 14.74
C ARG A 17 22.67 -16.23 14.92
N LEU A 18 23.52 -15.24 15.13
CA LEU A 18 23.10 -13.85 15.25
C LEU A 18 22.46 -13.34 13.96
N LEU A 19 23.04 -13.66 12.80
CA LEU A 19 22.47 -13.28 11.49
C LEU A 19 21.09 -13.89 11.27
N ARG A 20 20.90 -15.19 11.56
CA ARG A 20 19.59 -15.85 11.47
C ARG A 20 18.57 -15.25 12.42
N LEU A 21 18.98 -14.97 13.66
CA LEU A 21 18.11 -14.36 14.66
C LEU A 21 17.69 -12.95 14.21
N ALA A 22 18.64 -12.12 13.80
CA ALA A 22 18.37 -10.77 13.31
C ALA A 22 17.42 -10.82 12.11
N LEU A 23 17.70 -11.67 11.12
CA LEU A 23 16.88 -11.81 9.92
C LEU A 23 15.46 -12.31 10.25
N ALA A 24 15.33 -13.30 11.15
CA ALA A 24 14.02 -13.78 11.58
C ALA A 24 13.21 -12.68 12.28
N VAL A 25 13.84 -11.92 13.18
CA VAL A 25 13.20 -10.78 13.83
C VAL A 25 12.80 -9.74 12.81
N SER A 26 13.66 -9.40 11.84
CA SER A 26 13.33 -8.45 10.77
C SER A 26 12.13 -8.92 9.93
N LEU A 27 12.08 -10.20 9.53
CA LEU A 27 10.97 -10.74 8.75
C LEU A 27 9.66 -10.75 9.55
N ILE A 28 9.70 -11.10 10.83
CA ILE A 28 8.55 -10.99 11.74
C ILE A 28 8.11 -9.53 11.83
N SER A 29 9.05 -8.61 12.04
CA SER A 29 8.76 -7.17 12.11
C SER A 29 8.14 -6.65 10.82
N LEU A 30 8.59 -7.11 9.65
CA LEU A 30 7.96 -6.75 8.37
C LEU A 30 6.49 -7.16 8.33
N VAL A 31 6.17 -8.39 8.73
CA VAL A 31 4.78 -8.87 8.71
C VAL A 31 3.87 -8.09 9.67
N PHE A 32 4.36 -7.70 10.84
CA PHE A 32 3.52 -7.07 11.88
C PHE A 32 3.52 -5.54 11.87
N PHE A 33 4.59 -4.91 11.37
CA PHE A 33 4.78 -3.45 11.43
C PHE A 33 4.98 -2.79 10.07
N TYR A 34 5.11 -3.57 8.97
CA TYR A 34 5.25 -3.04 7.62
C TYR A 34 4.27 -3.72 6.64
N PRO A 35 3.03 -3.23 6.56
CA PRO A 35 1.99 -3.82 5.71
C PRO A 35 2.40 -3.92 4.23
N GLY A 36 3.23 -2.98 3.76
CA GLY A 36 3.71 -2.89 2.39
C GLY A 36 4.40 -4.13 1.85
N ALA A 37 4.87 -5.03 2.72
CA ALA A 37 5.37 -6.33 2.30
C ALA A 37 4.36 -7.16 1.48
N ILE A 38 3.05 -6.93 1.68
CA ILE A 38 1.96 -7.78 1.18
C ILE A 38 0.67 -7.00 0.82
N SER A 39 0.67 -5.67 0.94
CA SER A 39 -0.45 -4.79 0.62
C SER A 39 -0.14 -3.88 -0.56
N SER A 40 -1.19 -3.24 -1.09
CA SER A 40 -1.04 -2.11 -2.00
C SER A 40 -0.24 -0.98 -1.31
N PRO A 41 0.58 -0.21 -2.05
CA PRO A 41 1.14 1.05 -1.57
C PRO A 41 0.07 2.14 -1.35
N TYR A 42 -1.08 2.00 -2.01
CA TYR A 42 -2.15 2.97 -1.96
C TYR A 42 -3.18 2.59 -0.89
N SER A 43 -3.65 3.62 -0.17
CA SER A 43 -4.70 3.53 0.82
C SER A 43 -6.03 3.28 0.15
N ASP A 44 -6.67 2.17 0.52
CA ASP A 44 -8.04 1.86 0.17
C ASP A 44 -8.89 1.98 1.43
N THR A 45 -9.88 2.88 1.41
CA THR A 45 -10.82 3.05 2.53
C THR A 45 -11.83 1.90 2.60
N GLY A 46 -11.84 1.02 1.60
CA GLY A 46 -12.84 -0.03 1.42
C GLY A 46 -14.18 0.51 0.92
N LEU A 47 -14.27 1.82 0.65
CA LEU A 47 -15.47 2.50 0.21
C LEU A 47 -15.25 2.94 -1.24
N THR A 48 -15.95 2.29 -2.16
CA THR A 48 -15.88 2.65 -3.59
C THR A 48 -16.25 4.11 -3.79
N GLY A 49 -15.37 4.86 -4.43
CA GLY A 49 -15.59 6.26 -4.78
C GLY A 49 -15.30 7.27 -3.67
N TYR A 50 -14.70 6.85 -2.55
CA TYR A 50 -14.46 7.72 -1.40
C TYR A 50 -13.68 9.01 -1.74
N TYR A 51 -12.76 8.93 -2.70
CA TYR A 51 -11.96 10.06 -3.20
C TYR A 51 -12.28 10.42 -4.66
N SER A 52 -13.46 10.02 -5.16
CA SER A 52 -13.88 10.38 -6.51
C SER A 52 -14.30 11.84 -6.58
N ASN A 53 -14.10 12.46 -7.73
CA ASN A 53 -14.51 13.81 -8.05
C ASN A 53 -15.24 13.74 -9.38
N GLN A 54 -16.34 14.47 -9.50
CA GLN A 54 -17.11 14.53 -10.74
C GLN A 54 -17.73 15.92 -10.92
N ILE A 55 -17.56 16.52 -12.10
CA ILE A 55 -18.35 17.70 -12.47
C ILE A 55 -19.71 17.21 -12.96
N VAL A 56 -20.74 17.43 -12.15
CA VAL A 56 -22.10 16.95 -12.43
C VAL A 56 -22.93 17.97 -13.19
N GLU A 57 -22.56 19.26 -13.10
CA GLU A 57 -23.26 20.35 -13.77
C GLU A 57 -22.33 21.53 -14.06
N ARG A 58 -22.65 22.30 -15.11
CA ARG A 58 -21.94 23.52 -15.50
C ARG A 58 -22.95 24.61 -15.85
N GLY A 59 -22.65 25.85 -15.50
CA GLY A 59 -23.51 27.01 -15.71
C GLY A 59 -22.74 28.28 -16.08
N GLU A 60 -23.46 29.27 -16.62
CA GLU A 60 -22.91 30.61 -16.94
C GLU A 60 -22.68 31.46 -15.67
N SER A 61 -23.18 31.01 -14.52
CA SER A 61 -23.06 31.65 -13.19
C SER A 61 -23.47 30.68 -12.09
N VAL A 62 -23.14 30.97 -10.83
CA VAL A 62 -23.54 30.16 -9.68
C VAL A 62 -25.08 30.01 -9.62
N GLU A 63 -25.82 31.09 -9.89
CA GLU A 63 -27.29 31.09 -9.87
C GLU A 63 -27.92 30.28 -11.02
N SER A 64 -27.14 29.89 -12.02
CA SER A 64 -27.62 29.06 -13.13
C SER A 64 -27.50 27.56 -12.88
N ILE A 65 -26.85 27.15 -11.79
CA ILE A 65 -26.81 25.75 -11.34
C ILE A 65 -28.17 25.41 -10.72
N ASP A 66 -28.89 24.46 -11.30
CA ASP A 66 -30.23 24.02 -10.88
C ASP A 66 -30.20 22.55 -10.39
N HIS A 67 -29.20 22.25 -9.56
CA HIS A 67 -29.02 20.93 -8.97
C HIS A 67 -29.80 20.81 -7.65
N ALA A 68 -30.47 19.68 -7.43
CA ALA A 68 -31.39 19.52 -6.31
C ALA A 68 -30.70 19.53 -4.93
N GLU A 69 -29.43 19.14 -4.90
CA GLU A 69 -28.58 19.00 -3.72
C GLU A 69 -27.78 20.28 -3.42
N VAL A 70 -27.80 21.27 -4.33
CA VAL A 70 -27.24 22.59 -4.09
C VAL A 70 -28.16 23.38 -3.17
N THR A 71 -27.59 23.94 -2.11
CA THR A 71 -28.30 24.71 -1.10
C THR A 71 -27.57 26.02 -0.81
N ASP A 72 -28.18 26.90 -0.02
CA ASP A 72 -27.53 28.14 0.45
C ASP A 72 -26.26 27.88 1.32
N GLU A 73 -26.06 26.64 1.76
CA GLU A 73 -24.90 26.20 2.55
C GLU A 73 -23.78 25.58 1.70
N THR A 74 -24.01 25.38 0.40
CA THR A 74 -23.01 24.83 -0.52
C THR A 74 -21.83 25.78 -0.66
N ASN A 75 -20.61 25.27 -0.45
CA ASN A 75 -19.40 26.06 -0.53
C ASN A 75 -19.15 26.50 -1.98
N VAL A 76 -18.94 27.81 -2.16
CA VAL A 76 -18.56 28.41 -3.44
C VAL A 76 -17.13 28.94 -3.33
N TYR A 77 -16.26 28.46 -4.22
CA TYR A 77 -14.87 28.89 -4.30
C TYR A 77 -14.58 29.53 -5.65
N ARG A 78 -13.76 30.59 -5.65
CA ARG A 78 -13.15 31.06 -6.90
C ARG A 78 -11.92 30.20 -7.20
N TYR A 79 -11.65 29.91 -8.46
CA TYR A 79 -10.50 29.07 -8.85
C TYR A 79 -9.16 29.59 -8.28
N ASP A 80 -8.99 30.92 -8.14
CA ASP A 80 -7.79 31.52 -7.54
C ASP A 80 -7.65 31.31 -6.02
N GLU A 81 -8.72 30.95 -5.33
CA GLU A 81 -8.76 30.67 -3.89
C GLU A 81 -8.42 29.21 -3.56
N LEU A 82 -8.53 28.33 -4.55
CA LEU A 82 -8.21 26.92 -4.40
C LEU A 82 -6.71 26.71 -4.12
N SER A 83 -6.42 25.75 -3.22
CA SER A 83 -5.05 25.30 -3.00
C SER A 83 -4.45 24.77 -4.32
N PRO A 84 -3.10 24.74 -4.47
CA PRO A 84 -2.47 24.21 -5.67
C PRO A 84 -2.97 22.79 -6.04
N VAL A 85 -3.12 21.91 -5.05
CA VAL A 85 -3.61 20.53 -5.26
C VAL A 85 -5.10 20.51 -5.61
N ALA A 86 -5.92 21.37 -4.97
CA ALA A 86 -7.34 21.48 -5.30
C ALA A 86 -7.56 21.91 -6.76
N ARG A 87 -6.73 22.85 -7.26
CA ARG A 87 -6.75 23.25 -8.67
C ARG A 87 -6.35 22.12 -9.60
N GLU A 88 -5.29 21.39 -9.27
CA GLU A 88 -4.84 20.22 -10.04
C GLU A 88 -5.95 19.17 -10.15
N VAL A 89 -6.55 18.78 -9.03
CA VAL A 89 -7.67 17.81 -9.00
C VAL A 89 -8.86 18.30 -9.82
N PHE A 90 -9.23 19.57 -9.68
CA PHE A 90 -10.31 20.16 -10.47
C PHE A 90 -10.00 20.17 -11.97
N ASP A 91 -8.78 20.55 -12.35
CA ASP A 91 -8.35 20.59 -13.75
C ASP A 91 -8.29 19.19 -14.38
N GLU A 92 -7.78 18.20 -13.65
CA GLU A 92 -7.80 16.79 -14.07
C GLU A 92 -9.25 16.31 -14.25
N THR A 93 -10.13 16.59 -13.28
CA THR A 93 -11.57 16.26 -13.37
C THR A 93 -12.21 16.91 -14.59
N ARG A 94 -11.96 18.21 -14.83
CA ARG A 94 -12.52 18.98 -15.96
C ARG A 94 -12.00 18.53 -17.32
N SER A 95 -10.79 17.99 -17.38
CA SER A 95 -10.16 17.55 -18.61
C SER A 95 -10.42 16.08 -18.96
N ALA A 96 -10.92 15.30 -18.00
CA ALA A 96 -11.31 13.91 -18.19
C ALA A 96 -12.50 13.77 -19.16
N GLU A 97 -12.56 12.64 -19.89
CA GLU A 97 -13.60 12.40 -20.91
C GLU A 97 -15.03 12.37 -20.35
N ASP A 98 -15.18 11.91 -19.12
CA ASP A 98 -16.44 11.77 -18.40
C ASP A 98 -16.59 12.76 -17.25
N ASP A 99 -15.79 13.82 -17.25
CA ASP A 99 -15.75 14.83 -16.19
C ASP A 99 -15.50 14.23 -14.81
N SER A 100 -14.78 13.10 -14.72
CA SER A 100 -14.52 12.39 -13.49
C SER A 100 -13.04 12.10 -13.26
N PHE A 101 -12.60 12.24 -12.02
CA PHE A 101 -11.24 11.94 -11.60
C PHE A 101 -11.23 11.43 -10.17
N THR A 102 -10.50 10.34 -9.91
CA THR A 102 -10.39 9.77 -8.56
C THR A 102 -8.96 9.90 -8.07
N ILE A 103 -8.81 10.56 -6.92
CA ILE A 103 -7.50 10.71 -6.29
C ILE A 103 -7.06 9.36 -5.72
N THR A 104 -5.79 9.02 -5.93
CA THR A 104 -5.15 7.86 -5.30
C THR A 104 -4.24 8.35 -4.18
N ILE A 105 -4.45 7.83 -2.97
CA ILE A 105 -3.69 8.25 -1.78
C ILE A 105 -2.62 7.21 -1.45
N CYS A 106 -1.37 7.61 -1.34
CA CYS A 106 -0.30 6.74 -0.83
C CYS A 106 -0.43 6.54 0.69
N HIS A 107 -0.04 5.37 1.17
CA HIS A 107 0.10 5.16 2.60
C HIS A 107 1.33 5.88 3.20
N ASP A 108 1.21 6.37 4.43
CA ASP A 108 2.28 7.05 5.18
C ASP A 108 3.55 6.21 5.40
N TRP A 109 3.45 4.88 5.34
CA TRP A 109 4.61 3.99 5.49
C TRP A 109 5.44 3.86 4.20
N THR A 110 4.95 4.38 3.07
CA THR A 110 5.71 4.43 1.82
C THR A 110 6.82 5.47 1.92
N VAL A 111 8.01 5.17 1.41
CA VAL A 111 9.14 6.12 1.44
C VAL A 111 9.02 7.14 0.31
N VAL A 112 8.46 6.72 -0.81
CA VAL A 112 8.21 7.53 -2.00
C VAL A 112 6.74 7.34 -2.35
N CYS A 113 6.06 8.44 -2.65
CA CYS A 113 4.72 8.45 -3.23
C CYS A 113 4.81 9.01 -4.65
N ASP A 114 4.13 8.36 -5.58
CA ASP A 114 4.00 8.76 -6.99
C ASP A 114 2.66 9.43 -7.29
N GLU A 115 1.76 9.47 -6.31
CA GLU A 115 0.44 10.08 -6.36
C GLU A 115 0.33 11.14 -5.24
N TYR A 116 -0.74 11.12 -4.43
CA TYR A 116 -1.01 12.12 -3.39
C TYR A 116 -0.75 11.58 -1.98
N TYR A 117 -0.23 12.43 -1.10
CA TYR A 117 -0.24 12.15 0.33
C TYR A 117 -1.59 12.48 0.96
N ALA A 118 -1.96 11.76 2.03
CA ALA A 118 -3.20 12.04 2.76
C ALA A 118 -3.26 13.49 3.31
N SER A 119 -2.11 14.07 3.64
CA SER A 119 -2.00 15.47 4.07
C SER A 119 -2.21 16.50 2.96
N GLU A 120 -2.23 16.05 1.70
CA GLU A 120 -2.39 16.92 0.52
C GLU A 120 -3.81 16.84 -0.05
N VAL A 121 -4.68 15.98 0.52
CA VAL A 121 -6.09 15.93 0.16
C VAL A 121 -6.67 17.36 0.22
N PRO A 122 -7.32 17.83 -0.86
CA PRO A 122 -7.84 19.19 -0.92
C PRO A 122 -8.76 19.54 0.25
N GLU A 123 -8.34 20.46 1.11
CA GLU A 123 -9.16 20.93 2.25
C GLU A 123 -10.44 21.67 1.80
N ALA A 124 -10.47 22.18 0.55
CA ALA A 124 -11.63 22.83 -0.01
C ALA A 124 -12.77 21.85 -0.37
N PHE A 125 -12.45 20.55 -0.44
CA PHE A 125 -13.36 19.51 -0.89
C PHE A 125 -13.68 18.57 0.26
N GLU A 126 -14.97 18.25 0.43
CA GLU A 126 -15.39 17.26 1.41
C GLU A 126 -15.32 15.87 0.79
N TYR A 127 -14.55 14.97 1.39
CA TYR A 127 -14.40 13.60 0.93
C TYR A 127 -15.08 12.63 1.89
N GLY A 128 -15.75 11.63 1.32
CA GLY A 128 -16.44 10.66 2.14
C GLY A 128 -17.38 9.77 1.36
N ALA A 129 -18.24 9.11 2.11
CA ALA A 129 -19.37 8.36 1.59
C ALA A 129 -20.63 8.83 2.32
N VAL A 130 -21.67 9.15 1.55
CA VAL A 130 -22.94 9.64 2.08
C VAL A 130 -23.49 8.66 3.11
N GLY A 131 -23.92 9.21 4.26
CA GLY A 131 -24.53 8.44 5.35
C GLY A 131 -23.53 7.74 6.28
N HIS A 132 -22.23 7.80 6.00
CA HIS A 132 -21.17 7.31 6.89
C HIS A 132 -20.39 8.45 7.53
N ASN A 133 -19.90 9.39 6.71
CA ASN A 133 -18.96 10.42 7.17
C ASN A 133 -19.37 11.84 6.81
N VAL A 134 -20.30 11.99 5.87
CA VAL A 134 -20.67 13.25 5.22
C VAL A 134 -22.14 13.18 4.84
N ASP A 135 -22.81 14.32 4.92
CA ASP A 135 -24.16 14.48 4.39
C ASP A 135 -24.12 14.70 2.86
N GLU A 136 -25.24 14.44 2.18
CA GLU A 136 -25.29 14.46 0.71
C GLU A 136 -25.00 15.85 0.14
N ASN A 137 -25.48 16.91 0.77
CA ASN A 137 -25.22 18.31 0.38
C ASN A 137 -23.77 18.77 0.66
N GLU A 138 -23.08 18.13 1.61
CA GLU A 138 -21.69 18.47 1.96
C GLU A 138 -20.71 18.02 0.88
N LEU A 139 -21.07 17.00 0.08
CA LEU A 139 -20.24 16.50 -1.02
C LEU A 139 -20.21 17.40 -2.25
N TYR A 140 -21.05 18.43 -2.30
CA TYR A 140 -21.11 19.33 -3.44
C TYR A 140 -20.38 20.63 -3.12
N THR A 141 -19.58 21.10 -4.08
CA THR A 141 -18.96 22.41 -4.03
C THR A 141 -19.01 23.05 -5.41
N ILE A 142 -19.19 24.38 -5.44
CA ILE A 142 -19.22 25.14 -6.68
C ILE A 142 -17.87 25.83 -6.87
N ILE A 143 -17.29 25.69 -8.05
CA ILE A 143 -16.04 26.35 -8.44
C ILE A 143 -16.36 27.34 -9.56
N GLU A 144 -16.05 28.61 -9.33
CA GLU A 144 -16.13 29.67 -10.34
C GLU A 144 -14.78 29.85 -11.04
N ASP A 145 -14.76 29.73 -12.36
CA ASP A 145 -13.58 29.94 -13.20
C ASP A 145 -13.96 30.64 -14.50
N ASP A 146 -13.25 31.71 -14.85
CA ASP A 146 -13.43 32.49 -16.10
C ASP A 146 -14.88 32.88 -16.47
N GLY A 147 -15.75 33.07 -15.46
CA GLY A 147 -17.16 33.45 -15.66
C GLY A 147 -18.09 32.29 -15.93
N GLU A 148 -17.64 31.05 -15.71
CA GLU A 148 -18.47 29.85 -15.64
C GLU A 148 -18.47 29.32 -14.20
N ALA A 149 -19.54 28.61 -13.84
CA ALA A 149 -19.68 27.91 -12.57
C ALA A 149 -19.73 26.40 -12.81
N TYR A 150 -19.00 25.65 -12.00
CA TYR A 150 -18.87 24.20 -12.09
C TYR A 150 -19.33 23.59 -10.78
N LEU A 151 -20.34 22.73 -10.82
CA LEU A 151 -20.76 21.96 -9.65
C LEU A 151 -19.93 20.68 -9.59
N LEU A 152 -19.02 20.63 -8.62
CA LEU A 152 -18.16 19.50 -8.34
C LEU A 152 -18.78 18.67 -7.21
N GLN A 153 -19.00 17.38 -7.46
CA GLN A 153 -19.30 16.39 -6.46
C GLN A 153 -17.99 15.70 -6.06
N THR A 154 -17.67 15.68 -4.77
CA THR A 154 -16.50 15.00 -4.20
C THR A 154 -16.95 13.84 -3.31
N GLY A 155 -16.25 12.71 -3.33
CA GLY A 155 -16.65 11.50 -2.63
C GLY A 155 -17.78 10.66 -3.29
N ALA A 156 -18.27 9.69 -2.53
CA ALA A 156 -19.22 8.66 -2.98
C ALA A 156 -20.65 8.93 -2.53
N LEU A 157 -21.61 8.88 -3.47
CA LEU A 157 -23.05 8.90 -3.17
C LEU A 157 -23.58 7.59 -2.55
N GLY A 158 -22.80 6.51 -2.66
CA GLY A 158 -23.17 5.20 -2.16
C GLY A 158 -22.81 5.00 -0.69
N HIS A 159 -23.64 4.23 0.02
CA HIS A 159 -23.26 3.68 1.33
C HIS A 159 -22.30 2.53 1.03
N GLY A 160 -21.00 2.71 1.27
CA GLY A 160 -19.97 1.72 0.93
C GLY A 160 -20.02 0.47 1.83
N ASP A 161 -21.17 -0.19 1.90
CA ASP A 161 -21.46 -1.28 2.82
C ASP A 161 -20.85 -2.62 2.33
N GLY A 162 -20.22 -2.61 1.16
CA GLY A 162 -19.58 -3.75 0.53
C GLY A 162 -18.13 -3.90 0.94
N TRP A 163 -17.87 -4.71 1.97
CA TRP A 163 -16.50 -5.11 2.31
C TRP A 163 -15.99 -6.12 1.27
N ASP A 164 -15.00 -5.75 0.45
CA ASP A 164 -14.31 -6.72 -0.41
C ASP A 164 -13.33 -7.57 0.40
N LEU A 165 -13.76 -8.77 0.76
CA LEU A 165 -12.94 -9.74 1.50
C LEU A 165 -12.22 -10.73 0.59
N SER A 166 -12.35 -10.62 -0.74
CA SER A 166 -11.81 -11.60 -1.70
C SER A 166 -10.29 -11.75 -1.61
N GLY A 167 -9.58 -10.67 -1.23
CA GLY A 167 -8.14 -10.66 -1.04
C GLY A 167 -7.64 -11.21 0.28
N LEU A 168 -8.50 -11.34 1.31
CA LEU A 168 -8.08 -11.71 2.67
C LEU A 168 -7.42 -13.09 2.77
N PRO A 169 -7.96 -14.18 2.15
CA PRO A 169 -7.34 -15.49 2.28
C PRO A 169 -5.90 -15.52 1.77
N LEU A 170 -5.64 -14.85 0.64
CA LEU A 170 -4.31 -14.81 0.03
C LEU A 170 -3.36 -13.91 0.81
N MET A 171 -3.85 -12.79 1.35
CA MET A 171 -3.10 -11.94 2.28
C MET A 171 -2.64 -12.75 3.51
N VAL A 172 -3.57 -13.40 4.21
CA VAL A 172 -3.27 -14.22 5.39
C VAL A 172 -2.27 -15.34 5.06
N LEU A 173 -2.47 -16.03 3.93
CA LEU A 173 -1.57 -17.09 3.51
C LEU A 173 -0.14 -16.58 3.24
N SER A 174 -0.01 -15.43 2.57
CA SER A 174 1.30 -14.82 2.29
C SER A 174 2.04 -14.43 3.58
N SER A 175 1.33 -13.84 4.55
CA SER A 175 1.88 -13.53 5.88
C SER A 175 2.36 -14.79 6.61
N LEU A 176 1.54 -15.84 6.62
CA LEU A 176 1.90 -17.11 7.25
C LEU A 176 3.15 -17.74 6.61
N MET A 177 3.31 -17.62 5.29
CA MET A 177 4.50 -18.12 4.60
C MET A 177 5.78 -17.37 4.99
N VAL A 178 5.72 -16.03 5.13
CA VAL A 178 6.86 -15.25 5.64
C VAL A 178 7.18 -15.61 7.10
N LEU A 179 6.15 -15.82 7.93
CA LEU A 179 6.33 -16.29 9.31
C LEU A 179 6.92 -17.71 9.38
N LEU A 180 6.57 -18.60 8.45
CA LEU A 180 7.16 -19.94 8.36
C LEU A 180 8.66 -19.87 8.05
N VAL A 181 9.08 -19.00 7.13
CA VAL A 181 10.50 -18.76 6.84
C VAL A 181 11.23 -18.23 8.08
N SER A 182 10.60 -17.29 8.79
CA SER A 182 11.12 -16.76 10.06
C SER A 182 11.27 -17.85 11.12
N GLY A 183 10.28 -18.73 11.25
CA GLY A 183 10.31 -19.88 12.15
C GLY A 183 11.41 -20.88 11.79
N ALA A 184 11.64 -21.15 10.51
CA ALA A 184 12.74 -22.01 10.06
C ALA A 184 14.12 -21.43 10.42
N LEU A 185 14.31 -20.10 10.26
CA LEU A 185 15.54 -19.42 10.68
C LEU A 185 15.78 -19.52 12.19
N LEU A 186 14.73 -19.32 13.01
CA LEU A 186 14.80 -19.49 14.47
C LEU A 186 15.12 -20.95 14.85
N HIS A 187 14.46 -21.92 14.21
CA HIS A 187 14.73 -23.34 14.42
C HIS A 187 16.20 -23.67 14.14
N ASN A 188 16.72 -23.24 12.98
CA ASN A 188 18.11 -23.45 12.57
C ASN A 188 19.12 -22.69 13.43
N THR A 189 18.68 -21.67 14.18
CA THR A 189 19.53 -20.98 15.16
C THR A 189 19.77 -21.88 16.38
N ILE A 190 18.72 -22.56 16.87
CA ILE A 190 18.76 -23.45 18.03
C ILE A 190 19.35 -24.81 17.66
N ARG A 191 18.92 -25.38 16.54
CA ARG A 191 19.33 -26.68 16.00
C ARG A 191 19.97 -26.47 14.62
N PRO A 192 21.23 -26.02 14.57
CA PRO A 192 21.88 -25.78 13.29
C PRO A 192 22.01 -27.09 12.50
N PRO A 193 21.71 -27.07 11.19
CA PRO A 193 21.94 -28.23 10.35
C PRO A 193 23.44 -28.58 10.31
N ASN A 194 23.74 -29.89 10.26
CA ASN A 194 25.10 -30.39 10.13
C ASN A 194 25.72 -29.77 8.87
N SER A 195 26.75 -28.95 9.06
CA SER A 195 27.42 -28.23 7.97
C SER A 195 28.79 -28.83 7.75
N ASP A 196 28.88 -29.78 6.81
CA ASP A 196 30.15 -30.32 6.31
C ASP A 196 30.75 -29.45 5.18
N GLY A 197 30.17 -28.28 4.89
CA GLY A 197 30.63 -27.38 3.81
C GLY A 197 31.14 -26.03 4.32
N ASP A 198 32.37 -25.70 3.94
CA ASP A 198 33.02 -24.40 4.14
C ASP A 198 32.25 -23.28 3.44
N GLY A 199 31.75 -22.33 4.23
CA GLY A 199 31.14 -21.10 3.71
C GLY A 199 30.49 -20.30 4.83
N PHE A 200 30.78 -19.01 4.92
CA PHE A 200 30.23 -18.11 5.96
C PHE A 200 28.69 -18.04 5.91
N VAL A 201 28.09 -18.21 4.73
CA VAL A 201 26.66 -18.02 4.47
C VAL A 201 25.93 -19.35 4.28
N SER A 202 24.82 -19.55 5.01
CA SER A 202 23.94 -20.71 4.84
C SER A 202 22.75 -20.40 3.91
N HIS A 203 22.27 -21.40 3.18
CA HIS A 203 21.22 -21.24 2.15
C HIS A 203 19.91 -20.64 2.71
N ASP A 204 19.57 -20.96 3.95
CA ASP A 204 18.41 -20.39 4.65
C ASP A 204 18.55 -18.87 4.86
N THR A 205 19.74 -18.39 5.18
CA THR A 205 20.02 -16.95 5.32
C THR A 205 19.91 -16.21 3.99
N ILE A 206 20.40 -16.80 2.89
CA ILE A 206 20.25 -16.22 1.55
C ILE A 206 18.77 -16.13 1.18
N PHE A 207 18.04 -17.23 1.35
CA PHE A 207 16.63 -17.31 1.01
C PHE A 207 15.79 -16.32 1.82
N GLY A 208 15.98 -16.26 3.13
CA GLY A 208 15.29 -15.28 3.99
C GLY A 208 15.64 -13.84 3.63
N SER A 209 16.90 -13.56 3.26
CA SER A 209 17.31 -12.22 2.85
C SER A 209 16.66 -11.80 1.53
N LEU A 210 16.56 -12.72 0.57
CA LEU A 210 15.87 -12.46 -0.70
C LEU A 210 14.37 -12.19 -0.50
N ILE A 211 13.71 -12.96 0.38
CA ILE A 211 12.30 -12.71 0.73
C ILE A 211 12.14 -11.35 1.39
N GLY A 212 13.01 -11.00 2.34
CA GLY A 212 12.96 -9.69 3.01
C GLY A 212 13.18 -8.53 2.05
N LEU A 213 14.17 -8.64 1.16
CA LEU A 213 14.45 -7.63 0.14
C LEU A 213 13.29 -7.50 -0.85
N PHE A 214 12.73 -8.62 -1.29
CA PHE A 214 11.57 -8.63 -2.16
C PHE A 214 10.38 -7.94 -1.48
N ALA A 215 10.05 -8.32 -0.24
CA ALA A 215 8.97 -7.73 0.54
C ALA A 215 9.13 -6.21 0.68
N LEU A 216 10.34 -5.70 0.91
CA LEU A 216 10.61 -4.26 0.95
C LEU A 216 10.45 -3.57 -0.41
N ALA A 217 10.72 -4.27 -1.50
CA ALA A 217 10.60 -3.74 -2.86
C ALA A 217 9.16 -3.77 -3.39
N VAL A 218 8.31 -4.65 -2.87
CA VAL A 218 6.93 -4.89 -3.36
C VAL A 218 6.13 -3.59 -3.58
N PRO A 219 6.05 -2.63 -2.64
CA PRO A 219 5.29 -1.41 -2.83
C PRO A 219 5.71 -0.61 -4.06
N TYR A 220 7.02 -0.51 -4.30
CA TYR A 220 7.58 0.26 -5.41
C TYR A 220 7.48 -0.49 -6.75
N LEU A 221 7.43 -1.82 -6.70
CA LEU A 221 7.12 -2.63 -7.88
C LEU A 221 5.65 -2.51 -8.27
N HIS A 222 4.76 -2.21 -7.32
CA HIS A 222 3.34 -1.91 -7.60
C HIS A 222 3.18 -0.52 -8.18
N MET A 223 3.81 0.50 -7.58
CA MET A 223 3.85 1.86 -8.11
C MET A 223 4.35 1.92 -9.55
N GLY A 224 5.44 1.20 -9.86
CA GLY A 224 5.99 1.14 -11.21
C GLY A 224 5.25 0.22 -12.18
N ASP A 225 4.05 -0.28 -11.85
CA ASP A 225 3.25 -1.23 -12.64
C ASP A 225 3.99 -2.53 -13.05
N VAL A 226 5.07 -2.87 -12.35
CA VAL A 226 5.89 -4.06 -12.65
C VAL A 226 5.17 -5.33 -12.19
N LEU A 227 4.49 -5.26 -11.04
CA LEU A 227 3.73 -6.36 -10.46
C LEU A 227 2.40 -5.85 -9.93
N THR A 228 1.36 -6.67 -10.01
CA THR A 228 0.13 -6.42 -9.24
C THR A 228 0.25 -6.96 -7.81
N VAL A 229 -0.61 -6.47 -6.91
CA VAL A 229 -0.73 -6.99 -5.53
C VAL A 229 -1.00 -8.50 -5.51
N GLN A 230 -1.84 -8.99 -6.44
CA GLN A 230 -2.12 -10.41 -6.54
C GLN A 230 -0.89 -11.21 -6.98
N GLN A 231 -0.13 -10.72 -7.95
CA GLN A 231 1.07 -11.38 -8.45
C GLN A 231 2.17 -11.47 -7.37
N SER A 232 2.40 -10.38 -6.61
CA SER A 232 3.42 -10.39 -5.55
C SER A 232 3.06 -11.41 -4.45
N ARG A 233 1.78 -11.47 -4.04
CA ARG A 233 1.30 -12.48 -3.08
C ARG A 233 1.46 -13.91 -3.57
N VAL A 234 1.12 -14.18 -4.84
CA VAL A 234 1.29 -15.51 -5.46
C VAL A 234 2.76 -15.90 -5.50
N LEU A 235 3.66 -14.96 -5.83
CA LEU A 235 5.11 -15.22 -5.84
C LEU A 235 5.63 -15.59 -4.45
N ILE A 236 5.24 -14.84 -3.41
CA ILE A 236 5.63 -15.15 -2.02
C ILE A 236 5.17 -16.55 -1.63
N VAL A 237 3.89 -16.87 -1.86
CA VAL A 237 3.33 -18.19 -1.53
C VAL A 237 4.02 -19.29 -2.34
N GLY A 238 4.19 -19.10 -3.65
CA GLY A 238 4.79 -20.10 -4.55
C GLY A 238 6.26 -20.37 -4.22
N VAL A 239 7.05 -19.32 -3.99
CA VAL A 239 8.48 -19.44 -3.64
C VAL A 239 8.66 -20.20 -2.32
N VAL A 240 7.83 -19.93 -1.31
CA VAL A 240 7.91 -20.64 -0.02
C VAL A 240 7.39 -22.07 -0.13
N ALA A 241 6.27 -22.29 -0.81
CA ALA A 241 5.66 -23.61 -0.99
C ALA A 241 6.56 -24.58 -1.77
N VAL A 242 7.33 -24.09 -2.74
CA VAL A 242 8.30 -24.90 -3.50
C VAL A 242 9.66 -24.97 -2.80
N GLY A 243 10.11 -23.87 -2.18
CA GLY A 243 11.43 -23.77 -1.55
C GLY A 243 11.57 -24.65 -0.30
N LEU A 244 10.54 -24.73 0.55
CA LEU A 244 10.59 -25.52 1.79
C LEU A 244 10.75 -27.04 1.54
N PRO A 245 9.97 -27.68 0.64
CA PRO A 245 10.17 -29.09 0.30
C PRO A 245 11.55 -29.37 -0.29
N VAL A 246 12.05 -28.52 -1.19
CA VAL A 246 13.36 -28.69 -1.81
C VAL A 246 14.48 -28.56 -0.76
N TYR A 247 14.36 -27.60 0.15
CA TYR A 247 15.29 -27.45 1.27
C TYR A 247 15.27 -28.69 2.17
N TYR A 248 14.08 -29.18 2.54
CA TYR A 248 13.93 -30.34 3.40
C TYR A 248 14.49 -31.62 2.75
N LEU A 249 14.19 -31.86 1.47
CA LEU A 249 14.69 -33.00 0.71
C LEU A 249 16.22 -33.01 0.56
N ARG A 250 16.85 -31.84 0.49
CA ARG A 250 18.32 -31.71 0.37
C ARG A 250 19.04 -31.80 1.72
N SER A 251 18.33 -31.54 2.82
CA SER A 251 18.87 -31.59 4.19
C SER A 251 18.79 -32.97 4.86
N ARG A 252 18.14 -33.93 4.19
CA ARG A 252 17.97 -35.32 4.64
C ARG A 252 19.00 -36.23 3.97
#